data_AF-A0A1E1W3R8-F1
#
_entry.id   AF-A0A1E1W3R8-F1
#
_cell.length_a   1.000
_cell.length_b   1.000
_cell.length_c   1.000
_cell.angle_alpha   90.00
_cell.angle_beta   90.00
_cell.angle_gamma   90.00
#
_symmetry.space_group_name_H-M   'P 1'
#
loop_
_entity.id
_entity.type
_entity.pdbx_description
1 polymer ?
#
loop_
_entity_poly.entity_id
_entity_poly.type
_entity_poly.pdbx_seq_one_letter_code
_entity_poly.pdbx_strand_id
1 'polypeptide(L)'
;LWRPGVRALLRIIQIVEANYPETMGRVLIVRAPRVFPILWTIVSTFIDENTRSKFLFYGGKDYLQPGGLLDYIPKDLIPDFLGGPCKSFVHEGGLVPKSLYVSGAFTERDGDP
;
A
#
# COMPACT_ATOMS: atom_id res chain seq x y z
N LEU A 1 6.31 3.71 15.53
CA LEU A 1 6.40 3.41 14.08
C LEU A 1 7.79 2.86 13.78
N TRP A 2 7.90 1.66 13.18
CA TRP A 2 9.19 1.04 12.89
C TRP A 2 9.89 1.77 11.73
N ARG A 3 10.95 2.52 12.05
CA ARG A 3 11.62 3.42 11.10
C ARG A 3 12.15 2.73 9.83
N PRO A 4 12.77 1.52 9.90
CA PRO A 4 13.22 0.83 8.69
C PRO A 4 12.08 0.52 7.72
N GLY A 5 10.92 0.09 8.21
CA GLY A 5 9.76 -0.20 7.37
C GLY A 5 9.21 1.04 6.65
N VAL A 6 9.17 2.19 7.34
CA VAL A 6 8.77 3.46 6.70
C VAL A 6 9.76 3.86 5.62
N ARG A 7 11.07 3.76 5.89
CA ARG A 7 12.10 4.07 4.88
C ARG A 7 12.00 3.16 3.65
N ALA A 8 11.74 1.86 3.86
CA ALA A 8 11.52 0.93 2.77
C ALA A 8 10.30 1.32 1.92
N LEU A 9 9.17 1.66 2.56
CA LEU A 9 7.97 2.15 1.85
C LEU A 9 8.26 3.41 1.03
N LEU A 10 8.91 4.41 1.63
CA LEU A 10 9.26 5.65 0.93
C LEU A 10 10.19 5.40 -0.25
N ARG A 11 11.18 4.50 -0.10
CA ARG A 11 12.08 4.14 -1.20
C ARG A 11 11.35 3.46 -2.36
N ILE A 12 10.36 2.61 -2.07
CA ILE A 12 9.51 2.00 -3.11
C ILE A 12 8.74 3.08 -3.86
N ILE A 13 8.10 4.01 -3.14
CA ILE A 13 7.33 5.11 -3.76
C ILE A 13 8.25 5.94 -4.67
N GLN A 14 9.42 6.34 -4.16
CA GLN A 14 10.42 7.09 -4.93
C GLN A 14 10.86 6.37 -6.22
N ILE A 15 11.15 5.06 -6.14
CA ILE A 15 11.54 4.28 -7.32
C ILE A 15 10.40 4.24 -8.35
N VAL A 16 9.18 4.02 -7.89
CA VAL A 16 8.00 3.96 -8.77
C VAL A 16 7.75 5.31 -9.45
N GLU A 17 7.82 6.42 -8.71
CA GLU A 17 7.63 7.75 -9.27
C GLU A 17 8.73 8.15 -10.26
N ALA A 18 9.99 7.83 -9.95
CA ALA A 18 11.13 8.18 -10.79
C ALA A 18 11.17 7.40 -12.11
N ASN A 19 10.74 6.13 -12.10
CA ASN A 19 10.87 5.24 -13.27
C ASN A 19 9.56 5.00 -14.01
N TYR A 20 8.41 5.15 -13.35
CA TYR A 20 7.08 4.92 -13.91
C TYR A 20 6.15 6.11 -13.62
N PRO A 21 6.55 7.33 -14.02
CA PRO A 21 5.72 8.51 -13.82
C PRO A 21 4.35 8.31 -14.47
N GLU A 22 3.31 8.82 -13.81
CA GLU A 22 1.91 8.77 -14.27
C GLU A 22 1.28 7.37 -14.46
N THR A 23 2.01 6.29 -14.21
CA THR A 23 1.50 4.92 -14.41
C THR A 23 0.54 4.50 -13.29
N MET A 24 0.72 5.05 -12.09
CA MET A 24 -0.19 4.81 -10.97
C MET A 24 -1.53 5.53 -11.22
N GLY A 25 -2.61 4.78 -11.39
CA GLY A 25 -3.96 5.31 -11.54
C GLY A 25 -4.58 5.75 -10.21
N ARG A 26 -4.90 4.79 -9.33
CA ARG A 26 -5.45 5.02 -7.98
C ARG A 26 -4.95 3.96 -7.00
N VAL A 27 -4.84 4.32 -5.73
CA VAL A 27 -4.53 3.41 -4.62
C VAL A 27 -5.71 3.38 -3.66
N LEU A 28 -6.38 2.23 -3.57
CA LEU A 28 -7.58 2.04 -2.76
C LEU A 28 -7.18 1.36 -1.44
N ILE A 29 -7.19 2.11 -0.34
CA ILE A 29 -6.91 1.60 1.01
C ILE A 29 -8.23 1.24 1.68
N VAL A 30 -8.48 -0.06 1.84
CA VAL A 30 -9.74 -0.60 2.36
C VAL A 30 -9.60 -1.15 3.78
N ARG A 31 -10.70 -1.13 4.54
CA ARG A 31 -10.75 -1.54 5.96
C ARG A 31 -9.71 -0.79 6.81
N ALA A 32 -9.45 0.47 6.49
CA ALA A 32 -8.45 1.26 7.19
C ALA A 32 -8.83 1.41 8.68
N PRO A 33 -7.92 1.09 9.63
CA PRO A 33 -8.21 1.21 11.05
C PRO A 33 -8.31 2.69 11.45
N ARG A 34 -8.98 2.99 12.58
CA ARG A 34 -9.18 4.37 13.05
C ARG A 34 -7.89 5.16 13.31
N VAL A 35 -6.77 4.48 13.53
CA VAL A 35 -5.44 5.11 13.70
C VAL A 35 -4.80 5.51 12.37
N PHE A 36 -5.31 4.99 11.24
CA PHE A 36 -4.72 5.18 9.93
C PHE A 36 -4.59 6.65 9.50
N PRO A 37 -5.56 7.56 9.75
CA PRO A 37 -5.39 8.97 9.40
C PRO A 37 -4.16 9.61 10.03
N ILE A 38 -3.83 9.27 11.29
CA ILE A 38 -2.64 9.77 11.97
C ILE A 38 -1.37 9.26 11.28
N LEU A 39 -1.34 7.96 10.94
CA LEU A 39 -0.22 7.38 10.21
C LEU A 39 -0.07 8.01 8.82
N TRP A 40 -1.19 8.24 8.12
CA TRP A 40 -1.18 8.86 6.81
C TRP A 40 -0.62 10.26 6.85
N THR A 41 -0.99 11.10 7.82
CA THR A 41 -0.42 12.45 7.99
C THR A 41 1.11 12.42 8.10
N ILE A 42 1.69 11.40 8.73
CA ILE A 42 3.15 11.25 8.86
C ILE A 42 3.79 10.77 7.54
N VAL A 43 3.14 9.86 6.83
CA VAL A 43 3.69 9.30 5.58
C VAL A 43 3.52 10.27 4.42
N SER A 44 2.40 10.98 4.37
CA SER A 44 2.03 11.88 3.28
C SER A 44 2.95 13.09 3.15
N THR A 45 3.66 13.49 4.22
CA THR A 45 4.66 14.58 4.13
C THR A 45 5.84 14.24 3.22
N PHE A 46 6.04 12.96 2.89
CA PHE A 46 7.12 12.48 2.04
C PHE A 46 6.65 12.12 0.62
N ILE A 47 5.38 12.36 0.28
CA ILE A 47 4.76 12.01 -1.00
C ILE A 47 4.30 13.31 -1.67
N ASP A 48 4.53 13.47 -2.96
CA ASP A 48 4.10 14.67 -3.69
C ASP A 48 2.56 14.75 -3.80
N GLU A 49 2.04 15.94 -4.12
CA GLU A 49 0.60 16.19 -4.16
C GLU A 49 -0.13 15.35 -5.24
N ASN A 50 0.50 15.15 -6.40
CA ASN A 50 -0.11 14.38 -7.48
C ASN A 50 -0.27 12.92 -7.05
N THR A 51 0.76 12.31 -6.47
CA THR A 51 0.66 10.94 -5.95
C THR A 51 -0.29 10.85 -4.76
N ARG A 52 -0.30 11.82 -3.84
CA ARG A 52 -1.26 11.87 -2.72
C ARG A 52 -2.71 11.88 -3.19
N SER A 53 -3.03 12.61 -4.25
CA SER A 53 -4.40 12.72 -4.79
C SER A 53 -4.98 11.38 -5.30
N LYS A 54 -4.12 10.40 -5.57
CA LYS A 54 -4.49 9.06 -6.06
C LYS A 54 -4.93 8.11 -4.95
N PHE A 55 -4.66 8.43 -3.69
CA PHE A 55 -5.03 7.57 -2.56
C PHE A 55 -6.48 7.83 -2.13
N LEU A 56 -7.26 6.76 -2.05
CA LEU A 56 -8.63 6.77 -1.52
C LEU A 56 -8.71 5.86 -0.30
N PHE A 57 -9.34 6.35 0.75
CA PHE A 57 -9.40 5.67 2.04
C PHE A 57 -10.83 5.28 2.38
N TYR A 58 -11.04 4.00 2.66
CA TYR A 58 -12.32 3.46 3.10
C TYR A 58 -12.17 2.79 4.46
N GLY A 59 -12.85 3.34 5.46
CA GLY A 59 -12.91 2.78 6.81
C GLY A 59 -14.21 1.99 7.01
N GLY A 60 -14.12 0.75 7.49
CA GLY A 60 -15.31 -0.05 7.78
C GLY A 60 -15.67 -1.05 6.68
N LYS A 61 -16.98 -1.26 6.45
CA LYS A 61 -17.54 -2.29 5.54
C LYS A 61 -18.33 -1.70 4.37
N ASP A 62 -18.47 -0.39 4.32
CA ASP A 62 -19.18 0.39 3.31
C ASP A 62 -18.39 0.56 2.00
N TYR A 63 -17.13 0.11 1.95
CA TYR A 63 -16.30 0.15 0.75
C TYR A 63 -16.86 -0.63 -0.46
N LEU A 64 -17.90 -1.46 -0.30
CA LEU A 64 -18.63 -2.11 -1.41
C LEU A 64 -19.94 -1.41 -1.80
N GLN A 65 -20.25 -0.26 -1.21
CA GLN A 65 -21.42 0.54 -1.60
C GLN A 65 -21.09 1.44 -2.82
N PRO A 66 -22.11 2.01 -3.49
CA PRO A 66 -21.90 3.08 -4.46
C PRO A 66 -21.08 4.23 -3.84
N GLY A 67 -20.06 4.74 -4.53
CA GLY A 67 -19.05 5.63 -3.94
C GLY A 67 -17.79 4.91 -3.43
N GLY A 68 -17.83 3.58 -3.36
CA GLY A 68 -16.76 2.71 -2.90
C GLY A 68 -15.92 2.10 -4.03
N LEU A 69 -15.48 0.87 -3.83
CA LEU A 69 -14.73 0.09 -4.82
C LEU A 69 -15.50 -0.12 -6.12
N LEU A 70 -16.83 -0.19 -6.06
CA LEU A 70 -17.68 -0.46 -7.23
C LEU A 70 -17.62 0.64 -8.29
N ASP A 71 -17.18 1.84 -7.92
CA ASP A 71 -16.99 2.95 -8.87
C ASP A 71 -15.71 2.77 -9.71
N TYR A 72 -14.80 1.88 -9.28
CA TYR A 72 -13.48 1.69 -9.89
C TYR A 72 -13.25 0.26 -10.40
N ILE A 73 -13.92 -0.71 -9.80
CA ILE A 73 -13.73 -2.14 -10.08
C ILE A 73 -15.10 -2.77 -10.32
N PRO A 74 -15.31 -3.43 -11.47
CA PRO A 74 -16.52 -4.21 -11.73
C PRO A 74 -16.80 -5.21 -10.61
N LYS A 75 -18.08 -5.35 -10.23
CA LYS A 75 -18.51 -6.15 -9.08
C LYS A 75 -18.03 -7.61 -9.14
N ASP A 76 -18.01 -8.19 -10.33
CA ASP A 76 -17.58 -9.55 -10.63
C ASP A 76 -16.07 -9.76 -10.49
N LEU A 77 -15.29 -8.67 -10.55
CA LEU A 77 -13.83 -8.68 -10.39
C LEU A 77 -13.37 -8.34 -8.97
N ILE A 78 -14.29 -8.00 -8.06
CA ILE A 78 -13.95 -7.74 -6.66
C ILE A 78 -13.42 -9.04 -6.02
N PRO A 79 -12.22 -9.02 -5.41
CA PRO A 79 -11.66 -10.18 -4.74
C PRO A 79 -12.54 -10.72 -3.60
N ASP A 80 -12.52 -12.04 -3.44
CA ASP A 80 -13.20 -12.79 -2.39
C ASP A 80 -12.85 -12.33 -0.97
N PHE A 81 -11.56 -12.08 -0.68
CA PHE A 81 -11.14 -11.57 0.63
C PHE A 81 -11.68 -10.16 0.95
N LEU A 82 -12.13 -9.41 -0.07
CA LEU A 82 -12.83 -8.13 0.08
C LEU A 82 -14.36 -8.29 0.11
N GLY A 83 -14.90 -9.48 -0.13
CA GLY A 83 -16.34 -9.76 -0.14
C GLY A 83 -16.98 -9.84 -1.53
N GLY A 84 -16.17 -9.90 -2.59
CA GLY A 84 -16.65 -10.11 -3.96
C GLY A 84 -16.60 -11.58 -4.40
N PRO A 85 -16.96 -11.88 -5.67
CA PRO A 85 -17.01 -13.24 -6.19
C PRO A 85 -15.70 -13.70 -6.87
N CYS A 86 -14.74 -12.80 -7.12
CA CYS A 86 -13.50 -13.13 -7.83
C CYS A 86 -12.52 -13.88 -6.92
N LYS A 87 -12.13 -15.09 -7.30
CA LYS A 87 -11.09 -15.84 -6.59
C LYS A 87 -9.75 -15.14 -6.73
N SER A 88 -9.11 -14.82 -5.61
CA SER A 88 -7.82 -14.15 -5.61
C SER A 88 -6.66 -15.15 -5.48
N PHE A 89 -5.55 -14.85 -6.16
CA PHE A 89 -4.28 -15.59 -6.02
C PHE A 89 -3.29 -14.88 -5.08
N VAL A 90 -3.81 -14.04 -4.18
CA VAL A 90 -2.98 -13.29 -3.25
C VAL A 90 -2.72 -14.17 -2.04
N HIS A 91 -1.45 -14.50 -1.81
CA HIS A 91 -1.06 -15.24 -0.61
C HIS A 91 -1.18 -14.34 0.62
N GLU A 92 -1.85 -14.82 1.66
CA GLU A 92 -1.78 -14.18 2.96
C GLU A 92 -0.34 -14.19 3.47
N GLY A 93 0.14 -13.04 3.93
CA GLY A 93 1.43 -12.95 4.59
C GLY A 93 1.42 -13.65 5.95
N GLY A 94 2.57 -13.62 6.64
CA GLY A 94 2.68 -14.20 7.96
C GLY A 94 3.98 -13.82 8.65
N LEU A 95 4.20 -14.35 9.85
CA LEU A 95 5.49 -14.24 10.50
C LEU A 95 6.54 -14.96 9.65
N VAL A 96 7.57 -14.23 9.24
CA VAL A 96 8.71 -14.82 8.55
C VAL A 96 9.41 -15.77 9.54
N PRO A 97 9.64 -17.05 9.18
CA PRO A 97 10.36 -17.98 10.03
C PRO A 97 11.71 -17.42 10.48
N LYS A 98 12.04 -17.55 11.77
CA LYS A 98 13.30 -17.03 12.33
C LYS A 98 14.54 -17.62 11.67
N SER A 99 14.45 -18.83 11.11
CA SER A 99 15.52 -19.45 10.34
C SER A 99 15.90 -18.67 9.06
N LEU A 100 15.01 -17.81 8.56
CA LEU A 100 15.27 -16.95 7.40
C LEU A 100 15.84 -15.58 7.79
N TYR A 101 16.02 -15.31 9.09
CA TYR A 101 16.54 -14.02 9.53
C TYR A 101 18.03 -13.98 9.28
N VAL A 102 18.47 -13.08 8.41
CA VAL A 102 19.88 -12.82 8.20
C VAL A 102 20.26 -11.63 9.06
N SER A 103 20.99 -11.87 10.15
CA SER A 103 21.62 -10.80 10.92
C SER A 103 22.92 -10.38 10.22
N GLY A 104 22.76 -9.49 9.26
CA GLY A 104 23.84 -8.70 8.67
C GLY A 104 23.28 -7.32 8.42
N ALA A 105 23.97 -6.28 8.87
CA ALA A 105 23.65 -4.93 8.44
C ALA A 105 23.53 -4.96 6.91
N PHE A 106 22.49 -4.35 6.36
CA PHE A 106 22.54 -3.92 4.98
C PHE A 106 23.77 -3.02 4.91
N THR A 107 24.91 -3.56 4.51
CA THR A 107 26.06 -2.75 4.10
C THR A 107 25.50 -1.96 2.94
N GLU A 108 25.13 -0.71 3.20
CA GLU A 108 25.01 0.31 2.18
C GLU A 108 26.29 0.18 1.36
N ARG A 109 26.17 -0.42 0.18
CA ARG A 109 27.25 -0.36 -0.80
C ARG A 109 27.26 1.11 -1.17
N ASP A 110 28.24 1.83 -0.64
CA ASP A 110 28.60 3.18 -1.09
C ASP A 110 28.61 3.15 -2.62
N GLY A 111 27.69 3.89 -3.23
CA GLY A 111 27.59 4.01 -4.69
C GLY A 111 26.46 3.21 -5.35
N ASP A 112 25.22 3.33 -4.88
CA ASP A 112 24.06 3.30 -5.78
C ASP A 112 23.62 4.77 -5.97
N PRO A 113 23.40 5.25 -7.21
CA PRO A 113 23.24 6.68 -7.51
C PRO A 113 22.04 7.35 -6.83
#